data_AF-A0A0C2DCS6-F1
#
_entry.id   AF-A0A0C2DCS6-F1
#
_cell.length_a   1.000
_cell.length_b   1.000
_cell.length_c   1.000
_cell.angle_alpha   90.00
_cell.angle_beta   90.00
_cell.angle_gamma   90.00
#
_symmetry.space_group_name_H-M   'P 1'
#
loop_
_entity.id
_entity.type
_entity.pdbx_description
1 polymer ?
#
loop_
_entity_poly.entity_id
_entity_poly.type
_entity_poly.pdbx_seq_one_letter_code
_entity_poly.pdbx_strand_id
1 'polypeptide(L)' 'MLEVAGQRKHGTTHKRPLKVFEAIERAKMLPLPTLRWEPISWRQPMLQRDCHALVDGARYSAPWVRCA' A
#
# COMPACT_ATOMS: atom_id res chain seq x y z
N MET A 1 6.06 12.69 13.56
CA MET A 1 6.54 11.30 13.35
C MET A 1 8.06 11.19 13.45
N LEU A 2 8.84 12.01 12.72
CA LEU A 2 10.31 12.06 12.82
C LEU A 2 10.80 12.45 14.23
N GLU A 3 10.22 13.50 14.83
CA GLU A 3 10.61 14.02 16.15
C GLU A 3 10.48 12.99 17.29
N VAL A 4 9.52 12.07 17.21
CA VAL A 4 9.23 11.10 18.29
C VAL A 4 9.67 9.69 17.89
N ALA A 5 9.16 9.17 16.77
CA ALA A 5 9.44 7.81 16.34
C ALA A 5 10.85 7.66 15.73
N GLY A 6 11.41 8.73 15.15
CA GLY A 6 12.78 8.74 14.62
C GLY A 6 13.85 8.89 15.70
N GLN A 7 13.53 9.59 16.80
CA GLN A 7 14.48 9.90 17.88
C GLN A 7 14.47 8.90 19.04
N ARG A 8 13.41 8.10 19.21
CA ARG A 8 13.33 7.08 20.25
C ARG A 8 14.49 6.09 20.14
N LYS A 9 14.96 5.57 21.29
CA LYS A 9 15.85 4.41 21.30
C LYS A 9 15.00 3.20 20.92
N HIS A 10 15.25 2.61 19.76
CA HIS A 10 14.51 1.45 19.30
C HIS A 10 14.70 0.29 20.27
N GLY A 11 13.61 -0.39 20.66
CA GLY A 11 13.62 -1.41 21.70
C GLY A 11 14.60 -2.55 21.42
N THR A 12 14.63 -3.04 20.18
CA THR A 12 15.51 -4.14 19.76
C THR A 12 16.93 -3.71 19.40
N THR A 13 17.10 -2.70 18.53
CA THR A 13 18.43 -2.34 18.01
C THR A 13 19.20 -1.43 18.97
N HIS A 14 18.53 -0.88 19.99
CA HIS A 14 19.07 0.10 20.94
C HIS A 14 19.69 1.36 20.30
N LYS A 15 19.44 1.58 19.01
CA LYS A 15 19.88 2.74 18.25
C LYS A 15 18.69 3.65 17.98
N ARG A 16 18.96 4.91 17.64
CA ARG A 16 17.91 5.83 17.19
C ARG A 16 17.64 5.59 15.70
N PRO A 17 16.39 5.30 15.28
CA PRO A 17 16.06 5.00 13.88
C PRO A 17 16.56 6.06 12.89
N LEU A 18 16.40 7.34 13.20
CA LEU A 18 16.84 8.42 12.30
C LEU A 18 18.37 8.43 12.09
N LYS A 19 19.14 8.22 13.15
CA LYS A 19 20.62 8.18 13.06
C LYS A 19 21.10 7.02 12.17
N VAL A 20 20.43 5.87 12.26
CA VAL A 20 20.77 4.71 11.43
C VAL A 20 20.39 4.96 9.97
N PHE A 21 19.19 5.51 9.73
CA PHE A 21 18.74 5.91 8.40
C PHE A 21 19.75 6.84 7.73
N GLU A 22 20.16 7.92 8.41
CA GLU A 22 21.09 8.92 7.86
C GLU A 22 22.49 8.36 7.62
N ALA A 23 23.06 7.64 8.59
CA ALA A 23 24.45 7.21 8.53
C ALA A 23 24.69 6.00 7.59
N ILE A 24 23.65 5.18 7.34
CA ILE A 24 23.83 3.88 6.69
C ILE A 24 22.86 3.67 5.53
N GLU A 25 21.57 3.94 5.72
CA GLU A 25 20.53 3.54 4.75
C GLU A 25 20.43 4.54 3.60
N ARG A 26 20.49 5.85 3.90
CA ARG A 26 20.29 6.93 2.93
C ARG A 26 21.25 6.86 1.75
N ALA A 27 22.52 6.55 2.00
CA ALA A 27 23.54 6.43 0.94
C ALA A 27 23.31 5.23 0.01
N LYS A 28 22.48 4.26 0.42
CA LYS A 28 22.18 3.04 -0.33
C LYS A 28 20.84 3.10 -1.06
N MET A 29 20.03 4.14 -0.83
CA MET A 29 18.72 4.27 -1.47
C MET A 29 18.85 4.68 -2.93
N LEU A 30 17.94 4.15 -3.75
CA LEU A 30 17.77 4.64 -5.12
C LEU A 30 17.12 6.03 -5.10
N PRO A 31 17.36 6.84 -6.16
CA PRO A 31 16.64 8.09 -6.32
C PRO A 31 15.13 7.83 -6.36
N LEU A 32 14.37 8.81 -5.90
CA LEU A 32 12.91 8.76 -6.03
C LEU A 32 12.57 8.65 -7.53
N PRO A 33 11.78 7.64 -7.94
CA PRO A 33 11.33 7.54 -9.32
C PRO A 33 10.64 8.83 -9.74
N THR A 34 10.95 9.31 -10.94
CA THR A 34 10.33 10.52 -11.50
C THR A 34 8.85 10.30 -11.79
N LEU A 35 8.49 9.08 -12.16
CA LEU A 35 7.11 8.65 -12.30
C LEU A 35 6.58 8.18 -10.95
N ARG A 36 5.45 8.75 -10.52
CA ARG A 36 4.74 8.24 -9.35
C ARG A 36 4.22 6.84 -9.64
N TRP A 37 4.30 5.97 -8.63
CA TRP A 37 3.59 4.70 -8.70
C TRP A 37 2.08 4.94 -8.70
N GLU A 38 1.37 4.18 -9.53
CA GLU A 38 -0.09 4.23 -9.64
C GLU A 38 -0.68 2.83 -9.41
N PRO A 39 -1.76 2.68 -8.60
CA PRO A 39 -2.44 1.41 -8.43
C PRO A 39 -3.04 0.92 -9.75
N ILE A 40 -2.79 -0.32 -10.12
CA ILE A 40 -3.39 -0.93 -11.32
C ILE A 40 -4.05 -2.24 -10.92
N SER A 41 -5.35 -2.37 -11.19
CA SER A 41 -6.09 -3.62 -11.02
C SER A 41 -7.11 -3.79 -12.14
N TRP A 42 -6.98 -4.87 -12.90
CA TRP A 42 -7.93 -5.24 -13.96
C TRP A 42 -8.48 -6.62 -13.67
N ARG A 43 -9.80 -6.73 -13.57
CA ARG A 43 -10.47 -8.01 -13.31
C ARG A 43 -11.76 -8.07 -14.10
N GLN A 44 -12.13 -9.30 -14.47
CA GLN A 44 -13.40 -9.61 -15.11
C GLN A 44 -14.19 -10.55 -14.19
N PRO A 45 -14.71 -10.03 -13.06
CA PRO A 45 -15.48 -10.85 -12.12
C PRO A 45 -16.83 -11.24 -12.72
N MET A 46 -17.32 -12.42 -12.34
CA MET A 46 -18.66 -12.88 -12.71
C MET A 46 -19.73 -12.12 -11.93
N LEU A 47 -20.76 -11.64 -12.63
CA LEU A 47 -21.92 -11.04 -12.01
C LEU A 47 -22.85 -12.11 -11.43
N GLN A 48 -23.01 -12.11 -10.11
CA GLN A 48 -23.92 -13.00 -9.41
C GLN A 48 -25.38 -12.56 -9.59
N ARG A 49 -26.32 -13.48 -9.31
CA ARG A 49 -27.78 -13.27 -9.44
C ARG A 49 -28.32 -12.13 -8.58
N ASP A 50 -27.67 -11.88 -7.45
CA ASP A 50 -27.97 -10.74 -6.58
C ASP A 50 -27.40 -9.42 -7.12
N CYS A 51 -26.93 -9.41 -8.37
CA CYS A 51 -26.33 -8.28 -9.04
C CYS A 51 -25.00 -7.81 -8.44
N HIS A 52 -24.17 -8.70 -7.89
CA HIS A 52 -22.84 -8.32 -7.41
C HIS A 52 -21.73 -9.20 -7.97
N ALA A 53 -20.56 -8.60 -8.17
CA ALA A 53 -19.30 -9.23 -8.49
C ALA A 53 -18.37 -9.05 -7.28
N LEU A 54 -17.61 -10.09 -6.95
CA LEU A 54 -16.59 -10.00 -5.92
C LEU A 54 -15.24 -9.77 -6.60
N VAL A 55 -14.53 -8.72 -6.20
CA VAL A 55 -13.13 -8.48 -6.59
C VAL A 55 -12.32 -8.37 -5.31
N ASP A 56 -11.42 -9.31 -5.11
CA ASP A 56 -10.50 -9.33 -3.96
C ASP A 56 -11.21 -9.20 -2.59
N GLY A 57 -12.33 -9.93 -2.43
CA GLY A 57 -13.12 -9.96 -1.20
C GLY A 57 -13.96 -8.70 -0.96
N ALA A 58 -13.72 -7.66 -1.76
CA ALA A 58 -14.60 -6.52 -1.85
C ALA A 58 -15.74 -6.83 -2.83
N ARG A 59 -16.93 -6.41 -2.45
CA ARG A 59 -18.15 -6.64 -3.21
C ARG A 59 -18.43 -5.40 -4.05
N TYR A 60 -18.67 -5.62 -5.34
CA TYR A 60 -18.94 -4.61 -6.36
C TYR A 60 -20.30 -4.91 -6.97
N SER A 61 -21.22 -3.95 -7.02
CA SER A 61 -22.56 -4.17 -7.59
C SER A 61 -22.58 -3.94 -9.10
N ALA A 62 -23.55 -4.52 -9.80
CA ALA A 62 -23.88 -4.19 -11.19
C ALA A 62 -25.40 -3.98 -11.38
N PRO A 63 -25.87 -3.46 -12.54
CA PRO A 63 -27.29 -3.14 -12.77
C PRO A 63 -28.18 -4.35 -13.02
N TRP A 64 -29.44 -4.31 -12.53
CA TRP A 64 -30.42 -5.39 -12.67
C TRP A 64 -30.67 -5.85 -14.12
N VAL A 65 -30.67 -4.96 -15.11
CA VAL A 65 -30.82 -5.33 -16.54
C VAL A 65 -29.65 -6.17 -17.08
N ARG A 66 -28.50 -6.16 -16.41
CA ARG A 66 -27.33 -7.00 -16.72
C ARG A 66 -27.28 -8.25 -15.84
N CYS A 67 -28.17 -8.34 -14.86
CA CYS A 67 -28.38 -9.53 -14.06
C CYS A 67 -29.42 -10.39 -14.79
N ALA A 68 -28.97 -11.53 -15.31
CA ALA A 68 -29.87 -12.54 -15.82
C ALA A 68 -30.40 -13.42 -14.68
#